data_AF-A0A521S8X2-F1
#
_entry.id   AF-A0A521S8X2-F1
#
_cell.length_a   1.000
_cell.length_b   1.000
_cell.length_c   1.000
_cell.angle_alpha   90.00
_cell.angle_beta   90.00
_cell.angle_gamma   90.00
#
_symmetry.space_group_name_H-M   'P 1'
#
loop_
_entity.id
_entity.type
_entity.pdbx_description
1 polymer ?
#
loop_
_entity_poly.entity_id
_entity_poly.type
_entity_poly.pdbx_seq_one_letter_code
_entity_poly.pdbx_strand_id
1 'polypeptide(L)'
;MPRRKATRPAKRGPRQPATRGVSEIFHSKMSQAHSRRMHVAEVLVERFGTLPFLALNAIFFGAWIAANVGLVPGIAVFDPYPFVMLTTIVSLEAIFLSIIVLIAQNRASKIADVREQIDLQVNVQSEREITKILHILDNIQHRLGMKGHDPELAAMKKALDLEWIEDKVLEEMNGTEKGR
;
A
#
# COMPACT_ATOMS: atom_id res chain seq x y z
N MET A 1 31.84 65.37 8.86
CA MET A 1 30.97 64.26 9.32
C MET A 1 29.51 64.69 9.18
N PRO A 2 28.51 63.79 9.03
CA PRO A 2 28.40 62.56 8.21
C PRO A 2 27.08 62.62 7.36
N ARG A 3 26.75 61.77 6.38
CA ARG A 3 26.38 60.35 6.52
C ARG A 3 26.18 59.77 5.10
N ARG A 4 27.08 58.90 4.64
CA ARG A 4 26.87 58.03 3.47
C ARG A 4 25.75 57.03 3.80
N LYS A 5 24.73 56.94 2.96
CA LYS A 5 23.73 55.86 3.03
C LYS A 5 24.40 54.56 2.61
N ALA A 6 24.53 53.62 3.55
CA ALA A 6 25.02 52.27 3.30
C ALA A 6 23.95 51.47 2.53
N THR A 7 24.32 51.00 1.34
CA THR A 7 23.57 50.02 0.57
C THR A 7 23.55 48.70 1.35
N ARG A 8 22.39 48.29 1.89
CA ARG A 8 22.22 46.98 2.52
C ARG A 8 22.34 45.89 1.45
N PRO A 9 23.13 44.82 1.63
CA PRO A 9 23.02 43.65 0.77
C PRO A 9 21.71 42.94 1.09
N ALA A 10 20.93 42.65 0.06
CA ALA A 10 19.75 41.80 0.17
C ALA A 10 20.18 40.41 0.67
N LYS A 11 19.73 40.04 1.87
CA LYS A 11 19.90 38.70 2.43
C LYS A 11 19.27 37.70 1.46
N ARG A 12 20.10 36.97 0.70
CA ARG A 12 19.67 35.74 0.05
C ARG A 12 19.35 34.74 1.16
N GLY A 13 18.05 34.48 1.36
CA GLY A 13 17.58 33.42 2.24
C GLY A 13 18.17 32.06 1.82
N PRO A 14 18.28 31.11 2.75
CA PRO A 14 18.86 29.80 2.47
C PRO A 14 18.05 29.11 1.36
N ARG A 15 18.75 28.67 0.31
CA ARG A 15 18.20 27.80 -0.74
C ARG A 15 17.75 26.50 -0.06
N GLN A 16 16.45 26.34 0.14
CA GLN A 16 15.88 25.08 0.59
C GLN A 16 16.12 24.02 -0.50
N PRO A 17 16.65 22.83 -0.15
CA PRO A 17 16.81 21.75 -1.11
C PRO A 17 15.43 21.25 -1.58
N ALA A 18 15.29 21.06 -2.89
CA ALA A 18 14.08 20.68 -3.62
C ALA A 18 13.57 19.25 -3.34
N THR A 19 13.91 18.67 -2.19
CA THR A 19 13.59 17.28 -1.82
C THR A 19 12.29 17.14 -1.02
N ARG A 20 11.77 18.23 -0.42
CA ARG A 20 10.49 18.21 0.32
C ARG A 20 9.25 18.16 -0.58
N GLY A 21 9.34 18.69 -1.80
CA GLY A 21 8.17 18.80 -2.68
C GLY A 21 7.70 17.45 -3.25
N VAL A 22 8.63 16.52 -3.53
CA VAL A 22 8.27 15.25 -4.19
C VAL A 22 7.49 14.33 -3.25
N SER A 23 7.88 14.23 -1.98
CA SER A 23 7.16 13.42 -1.00
C SER A 23 5.78 14.00 -0.65
N GLU A 24 5.64 15.33 -0.58
CA GLU A 24 4.34 15.99 -0.38
C GLU A 24 3.40 15.81 -1.57
N ILE A 25 3.90 15.95 -2.81
CA ILE A 25 3.08 15.79 -4.02
C ILE A 25 2.65 14.32 -4.19
N PHE A 26 3.53 13.37 -3.86
CA PHE A 26 3.23 11.94 -3.91
C PHE A 26 2.14 11.53 -2.90
N HIS A 27 2.25 12.01 -1.66
CA HIS A 27 1.21 11.79 -0.64
C HIS A 27 -0.13 12.46 -1.01
N SER A 28 -0.10 13.68 -1.57
CA SER A 28 -1.32 14.41 -1.92
C SER A 28 -2.11 13.81 -3.09
N LYS A 29 -1.44 13.10 -4.02
CA LYS A 29 -2.10 12.45 -5.16
C LYS A 29 -2.73 11.10 -4.81
N MET A 30 -2.18 10.37 -3.83
CA MET A 30 -2.81 9.13 -3.34
C MET A 30 -4.08 9.40 -2.51
N SER A 31 -4.14 10.53 -1.79
CA SER A 31 -5.29 10.84 -0.93
C SER A 31 -6.50 11.43 -1.66
N GLN A 32 -6.37 11.89 -2.90
CA GLN A 32 -7.42 12.67 -3.58
C GLN A 32 -8.41 11.86 -4.44
N ALA A 33 -8.20 10.54 -4.60
CA ALA A 33 -9.03 9.70 -5.49
C ALA A 33 -10.16 8.93 -4.80
N HIS A 34 -10.56 9.29 -3.57
CA HIS A 34 -11.73 8.68 -2.93
C HIS A 34 -13.01 9.43 -3.31
N SER A 35 -13.61 8.95 -4.39
CA SER A 35 -14.97 9.27 -4.81
C SER A 35 -15.95 9.09 -3.63
N ARG A 36 -16.92 10.01 -3.47
CA ARG A 36 -17.88 10.04 -2.34
C ARG A 36 -18.76 8.79 -2.19
N ARG A 37 -18.76 7.87 -3.19
CA ARG A 37 -19.41 6.54 -3.11
C ARG A 37 -18.49 5.44 -2.57
N MET A 38 -17.18 5.70 -2.45
CA MET A 38 -16.15 4.75 -2.00
C MET A 38 -16.14 4.60 -0.47
N HIS A 39 -16.49 5.66 0.28
CA HIS A 39 -16.46 5.63 1.74
C HIS A 39 -17.48 4.69 2.37
N VAL A 40 -18.62 4.43 1.73
CA VAL A 40 -19.66 3.62 2.35
C VAL A 40 -19.21 2.17 2.49
N ALA A 41 -18.58 1.60 1.46
CA ALA A 41 -18.06 0.23 1.51
C ALA A 41 -16.88 0.09 2.48
N GLU A 42 -15.98 1.07 2.51
CA GLU A 42 -14.85 1.09 3.46
C GLU A 42 -15.30 1.21 4.91
N VAL A 43 -16.22 2.14 5.19
CA VAL A 43 -16.77 2.34 6.54
C VAL A 43 -17.55 1.10 6.99
N LEU A 44 -18.31 0.46 6.10
CA LEU A 44 -19.01 -0.78 6.41
C LEU A 44 -18.01 -1.89 6.77
N VAL A 45 -16.95 -2.07 5.96
CA VAL A 45 -15.92 -3.10 6.22
C VAL A 45 -15.17 -2.84 7.53
N GLU A 46 -14.78 -1.60 7.80
CA GLU A 46 -14.15 -1.22 9.06
C GLU A 46 -15.05 -1.52 10.27
N ARG A 47 -16.36 -1.31 10.13
CA ARG A 47 -17.36 -1.54 11.19
C ARG A 47 -17.72 -3.01 11.37
N PHE A 48 -17.75 -3.81 10.29
CA PHE A 48 -18.02 -5.24 10.35
C PHE A 48 -16.82 -6.08 10.78
N GLY A 49 -15.60 -5.58 10.58
CA GLY A 49 -14.36 -6.24 11.02
C GLY A 49 -14.01 -6.03 12.49
N THR A 50 -14.80 -5.28 13.26
CA THR A 50 -14.48 -4.99 14.67
C THR A 50 -15.16 -5.98 15.62
N LEU A 51 -14.42 -6.44 16.64
CA LEU A 51 -14.94 -7.25 17.78
C LEU A 51 -16.31 -6.80 18.35
N PRO A 52 -16.65 -5.50 18.49
CA PRO A 52 -17.97 -5.08 18.97
C PRO A 52 -19.13 -5.48 18.04
N PHE A 53 -18.93 -5.58 16.72
CA PHE A 53 -19.99 -6.05 15.82
C PHE A 53 -20.31 -7.54 16.04
N LEU A 54 -19.26 -8.35 16.23
CA LEU A 54 -19.41 -9.75 16.60
C LEU A 54 -20.11 -9.91 17.96
N ALA A 55 -19.73 -9.09 18.95
CA ALA A 55 -20.36 -9.11 20.27
C ALA A 55 -21.85 -8.70 20.21
N LEU A 56 -22.20 -7.69 19.41
CA LEU A 56 -23.59 -7.28 19.21
C LEU A 56 -24.44 -8.41 18.62
N ASN A 57 -23.93 -9.10 17.60
CA ASN A 57 -24.60 -10.26 17.00
C ASN A 57 -24.75 -11.41 18.00
N ALA A 58 -23.70 -11.72 18.76
CA ALA A 58 -23.75 -12.76 19.79
C ALA A 58 -24.80 -12.44 20.88
N ILE A 59 -24.89 -11.19 21.32
CA ILE A 59 -25.92 -10.73 22.27
C ILE A 59 -27.30 -10.81 21.64
N PHE A 60 -27.47 -10.40 20.38
CA PHE A 60 -28.74 -10.48 19.66
C PHE A 60 -29.24 -11.92 19.55
N PHE A 61 -28.39 -12.85 19.11
CA PHE A 61 -28.73 -14.28 19.04
C PHE A 61 -29.00 -14.88 20.42
N GLY A 62 -28.17 -14.56 21.42
CA GLY A 62 -28.37 -15.00 22.80
C GLY A 62 -29.71 -14.51 23.38
N ALA A 63 -30.05 -13.24 23.17
CA ALA A 63 -31.32 -12.65 23.60
C ALA A 63 -32.52 -13.27 22.88
N TRP A 64 -32.40 -13.54 21.57
CA TRP A 64 -33.46 -14.19 20.79
C TRP A 64 -33.72 -15.62 21.27
N ILE A 65 -32.66 -16.39 21.51
CA ILE A 65 -32.77 -17.74 22.06
C ILE A 65 -33.38 -17.70 23.46
N ALA A 66 -32.92 -16.80 24.35
CA ALA A 66 -33.47 -16.66 25.69
C ALA A 66 -34.98 -16.32 25.68
N ALA A 67 -35.41 -15.44 24.77
CA ALA A 67 -36.82 -15.10 24.60
C ALA A 67 -37.66 -16.28 24.09
N ASN A 68 -37.13 -17.12 23.19
CA ASN A 68 -37.88 -18.23 22.58
C ASN A 68 -37.78 -19.56 23.35
N VAL A 69 -36.80 -19.73 24.24
CA VAL A 69 -36.67 -20.91 25.14
C VAL A 69 -37.63 -20.84 26.34
N GLY A 70 -38.42 -19.76 26.47
CA GLY A 70 -39.42 -19.63 27.53
C GLY A 70 -38.85 -19.19 28.88
N LEU A 71 -37.64 -18.63 28.90
CA LEU A 71 -37.05 -18.00 30.10
C LEU A 71 -37.75 -16.70 30.50
N VAL A 72 -38.57 -16.12 29.62
CA VAL A 72 -39.33 -14.89 29.87
C VAL A 72 -40.81 -15.24 30.11
N PRO A 73 -41.35 -15.02 31.33
CA PRO A 73 -42.76 -15.30 31.61
C PRO A 73 -43.67 -14.37 30.79
N GLY A 74 -44.58 -14.93 29.99
CA GLY A 74 -45.63 -14.19 29.28
C GLY A 74 -45.40 -13.92 27.79
N ILE A 75 -44.29 -14.38 27.20
CA ILE A 75 -44.07 -14.31 25.75
C ILE A 75 -44.49 -15.63 25.11
N ALA A 76 -45.40 -15.58 24.12
CA ALA A 76 -45.75 -16.74 23.31
C ALA A 76 -44.52 -17.16 22.48
N VAL A 77 -44.22 -18.46 22.43
CA VAL A 77 -43.11 -19.01 21.64
C VAL A 77 -43.34 -18.66 20.17
N PHE A 78 -42.61 -17.66 19.68
CA PHE A 78 -42.77 -17.11 18.33
C PHE A 78 -41.96 -17.91 17.30
N ASP A 79 -40.78 -18.42 17.70
CA ASP A 79 -39.88 -19.22 16.87
C ASP A 79 -39.51 -20.53 17.60
N PRO A 80 -40.34 -21.59 17.50
CA PRO A 80 -40.04 -22.89 18.08
C PRO A 80 -38.76 -23.50 17.49
N TYR A 81 -38.06 -24.33 18.27
CA TYR A 81 -36.94 -25.13 17.78
C TYR A 81 -37.40 -25.90 16.52
N PRO A 82 -36.80 -25.68 15.33
CA PRO A 82 -35.40 -25.34 15.06
C PRO A 82 -35.05 -23.88 14.68
N PHE A 83 -35.81 -22.87 15.12
CA PHE A 83 -35.55 -21.43 14.88
C PHE A 83 -35.45 -21.05 13.38
N VAL A 84 -36.49 -21.36 12.60
CA VAL A 84 -36.49 -21.16 11.14
C VAL A 84 -36.40 -19.69 10.75
N MET A 85 -37.05 -18.80 11.53
CA MET A 85 -37.04 -17.36 11.24
C MET A 85 -35.66 -16.76 11.47
N LEU A 86 -35.02 -17.07 12.60
CA LEU A 86 -33.66 -16.64 12.89
C LEU A 86 -32.68 -17.15 11.83
N THR A 87 -32.74 -18.43 11.49
CA THR A 87 -31.84 -19.05 10.51
C THR A 87 -31.97 -18.41 9.13
N THR A 88 -33.19 -18.07 8.73
CA THR A 88 -33.45 -17.38 7.45
C THR A 88 -32.83 -15.98 7.43
N ILE A 89 -33.02 -15.20 8.50
CA ILE A 89 -32.46 -13.84 8.59
C ILE A 89 -30.93 -13.90 8.61
N VAL A 90 -30.34 -14.80 9.41
CA VAL A 90 -28.88 -14.96 9.53
C VAL A 90 -28.25 -15.40 8.21
N SER A 91 -28.88 -16.34 7.49
CA SER A 91 -28.34 -16.77 6.19
C SER A 91 -28.33 -15.62 5.17
N LEU A 92 -29.38 -14.80 5.15
CA LEU A 92 -29.42 -13.60 4.31
C LEU A 92 -28.34 -12.59 4.72
N GLU A 93 -28.21 -12.31 6.01
CA GLU A 93 -27.17 -11.41 6.56
C GLU A 93 -25.77 -11.89 6.19
N ALA A 94 -25.49 -13.19 6.30
CA ALA A 94 -24.20 -13.78 5.93
C ALA A 94 -23.86 -13.58 4.44
N ILE A 95 -24.85 -13.70 3.55
CA ILE A 95 -24.64 -13.43 2.11
C ILE A 95 -24.27 -11.95 1.90
N PHE A 96 -24.97 -11.02 2.55
CA PHE A 96 -24.65 -9.60 2.46
C PHE A 96 -23.22 -9.29 2.98
N LEU A 97 -22.85 -9.85 4.14
CA LEU A 97 -21.51 -9.69 4.70
C LEU A 97 -20.44 -10.26 3.76
N SER A 98 -20.67 -11.43 3.19
CA SER A 98 -19.74 -12.06 2.24
C SER A 98 -19.50 -11.20 1.00
N ILE A 99 -20.56 -10.62 0.42
CA ILE A 99 -20.44 -9.72 -0.74
C ILE A 99 -19.65 -8.46 -0.38
N ILE A 100 -19.92 -7.85 0.79
CA ILE A 100 -19.20 -6.67 1.26
C ILE A 100 -17.71 -7.00 1.44
N VAL A 101 -17.39 -8.13 2.07
CA VAL A 101 -16.02 -8.61 2.25
C VAL A 101 -15.35 -8.83 0.89
N LEU A 102 -16.04 -9.45 -0.08
CA LEU A 102 -15.49 -9.69 -1.41
C LEU A 102 -15.17 -8.38 -2.15
N ILE A 103 -16.06 -7.39 -2.05
CA ILE A 103 -15.82 -6.05 -2.62
C ILE A 103 -14.60 -5.41 -1.96
N ALA A 104 -14.47 -5.53 -0.64
CA ALA A 104 -13.33 -5.00 0.11
C ALA A 104 -12.01 -5.67 -0.29
N GLN A 105 -12.02 -6.99 -0.44
CA GLN A 105 -10.87 -7.79 -0.86
C GLN A 105 -10.44 -7.44 -2.29
N ASN A 106 -11.39 -7.37 -3.24
CA ASN A 106 -11.09 -6.97 -4.62
C ASN A 106 -10.48 -5.57 -4.68
N ARG A 107 -10.96 -4.65 -3.85
CA ARG A 107 -10.40 -3.30 -3.74
C ARG A 107 -8.99 -3.31 -3.15
N ALA A 108 -8.77 -4.03 -2.05
CA ALA A 108 -7.46 -4.16 -1.42
C ALA A 108 -6.43 -4.77 -2.39
N SER A 109 -6.84 -5.77 -3.18
CA SER A 109 -6.00 -6.38 -4.22
C SER A 109 -5.56 -5.35 -5.26
N LYS A 110 -6.48 -4.56 -5.82
CA LYS A 110 -6.13 -3.52 -6.82
C LYS A 110 -5.15 -2.49 -6.28
N ILE A 111 -5.28 -2.11 -5.00
CA ILE A 111 -4.35 -1.18 -4.36
C ILE A 111 -2.99 -1.83 -4.16
N ALA A 112 -2.96 -3.11 -3.75
CA ALA A 112 -1.73 -3.87 -3.63
C ALA A 112 -0.98 -3.97 -4.96
N ASP A 113 -1.68 -4.27 -6.06
CA ASP A 113 -1.09 -4.35 -7.40
C ASP A 113 -0.44 -3.02 -7.83
N VAL A 114 -1.11 -1.89 -7.61
CA VAL A 114 -0.57 -0.55 -7.92
C VAL A 114 0.63 -0.24 -7.04
N ARG A 115 0.56 -0.57 -5.75
CA ARG A 115 1.68 -0.36 -4.82
C ARG A 115 2.90 -1.18 -5.24
N GLU A 116 2.71 -2.44 -5.60
CA GLU A 116 3.77 -3.32 -6.08
C GLU A 116 4.43 -2.74 -7.34
N GLN A 117 3.65 -2.28 -8.31
CA GLN A 117 4.20 -1.63 -9.52
C GLN A 117 5.04 -0.38 -9.19
N ILE A 118 4.58 0.44 -8.25
CA ILE A 118 5.32 1.63 -7.81
C ILE A 118 6.61 1.23 -7.10
N ASP A 119 6.54 0.28 -6.17
CA ASP A 119 7.69 -0.19 -5.39
C ASP A 119 8.76 -0.79 -6.33
N LEU A 120 8.34 -1.57 -7.35
CA LEU A 120 9.23 -2.07 -8.40
C LEU A 120 9.88 -0.93 -9.19
N GLN A 121 9.11 0.07 -9.63
CA GLN A 121 9.67 1.21 -10.38
C GLN A 121 10.67 2.03 -9.56
N VAL A 122 10.38 2.26 -8.27
CA VAL A 122 11.29 2.95 -7.35
C VAL A 122 12.57 2.14 -7.14
N ASN A 123 12.46 0.81 -7.02
CA ASN A 123 13.63 -0.06 -6.89
C ASN A 123 14.52 0.01 -8.13
N VAL A 124 13.95 -0.17 -9.33
CA VAL A 124 14.70 -0.08 -10.60
C VAL A 124 15.33 1.30 -10.79
N GLN A 125 14.62 2.37 -10.43
CA GLN A 125 15.17 3.72 -10.50
C GLN A 125 16.34 3.91 -9.51
N SER A 126 16.20 3.40 -8.28
CA SER A 126 17.26 3.47 -7.26
C SER A 126 18.49 2.70 -7.71
N GLU A 127 18.33 1.51 -8.29
CA GLU A 127 19.42 0.74 -8.89
C GLU A 127 20.14 1.56 -9.97
N ARG A 128 19.41 2.15 -10.94
CA ARG A 128 20.01 3.01 -11.98
C ARG A 128 20.80 4.19 -11.39
N GLU A 129 20.28 4.83 -10.34
CA GLU A 129 20.96 5.94 -9.68
C GLU A 129 22.23 5.48 -8.95
N ILE A 130 22.19 4.35 -8.26
CA ILE A 130 23.37 3.75 -7.62
C ILE A 130 24.42 3.39 -8.68
N THR A 131 24.02 2.79 -9.81
CA THR A 131 24.93 2.46 -10.93
C THR A 131 25.61 3.72 -11.45
N LYS A 132 24.85 4.81 -11.65
CA LYS A 132 25.40 6.10 -12.07
C LYS A 132 26.40 6.66 -11.05
N ILE A 133 26.09 6.60 -9.76
CA ILE A 133 27.00 7.05 -8.69
C ILE A 133 28.29 6.22 -8.73
N LEU A 134 28.18 4.91 -8.92
CA LEU A 134 29.32 4.00 -9.00
C LEU A 134 30.22 4.30 -10.20
N HIS A 135 29.65 4.58 -11.37
CA HIS A 135 30.41 5.04 -12.55
C HIS A 135 31.09 6.40 -12.34
N ILE A 136 30.41 7.34 -11.67
CA ILE A 136 31.01 8.65 -11.36
C ILE A 136 32.18 8.48 -10.39
N LEU A 137 32.01 7.65 -9.36
CA LEU A 137 33.05 7.37 -8.37
C LEU A 137 34.28 6.72 -9.02
N ASP A 138 34.06 5.75 -9.91
CA ASP A 138 35.11 5.12 -10.69
C ASP A 138 35.86 6.11 -11.60
N ASN A 139 35.14 6.99 -12.27
CA ASN A 139 35.74 8.03 -13.11
C ASN A 139 36.61 8.99 -12.29
N ILE A 140 36.21 9.32 -11.05
CA ILE A 140 37.01 10.14 -10.13
C ILE A 140 38.25 9.38 -9.67
N GLN A 141 38.09 8.12 -9.27
CA GLN A 141 39.19 7.24 -8.86
C GLN A 141 40.25 7.11 -9.97
N HIS A 142 39.82 6.92 -11.21
CA HIS A 142 40.71 6.89 -12.39
C HIS A 142 41.48 8.20 -12.58
N ARG A 143 40.83 9.36 -12.40
CA ARG A 143 41.49 10.69 -12.52
C ARG A 143 42.49 10.98 -11.40
N LEU A 144 42.27 10.44 -10.20
CA LEU A 144 43.17 10.60 -9.06
C LEU A 144 44.37 9.62 -9.11
N GLY A 145 44.47 8.77 -10.13
CA GLY A 145 45.55 7.79 -10.26
C GLY A 145 45.48 6.66 -9.23
N MET A 146 44.38 6.58 -8.46
CA MET A 146 44.16 5.55 -7.46
C MET A 146 43.65 4.29 -8.15
N LYS A 147 44.54 3.48 -8.72
CA LYS A 147 44.17 2.13 -9.18
C LYS A 147 44.01 1.18 -8.00
N GLY A 148 42.96 1.36 -7.20
CA GLY A 148 42.45 0.31 -6.32
C GLY A 148 41.70 -0.70 -7.17
N HIS A 149 42.33 -1.84 -7.47
CA HIS A 149 41.67 -2.98 -8.09
C HIS A 149 40.81 -3.66 -7.00
N ASP A 150 39.69 -3.03 -6.65
CA ASP A 150 38.72 -3.62 -5.74
C ASP A 150 37.80 -4.54 -6.55
N PRO A 151 37.95 -5.87 -6.45
CA PRO A 151 37.12 -6.82 -7.17
C PRO A 151 35.64 -6.72 -6.74
N GLU A 152 35.36 -6.22 -5.54
CA GLU A 152 34.00 -6.01 -5.03
C GLU A 152 33.30 -4.89 -5.80
N LEU A 153 34.00 -3.76 -6.04
CA LEU A 153 33.48 -2.64 -6.83
C LEU A 153 33.16 -3.04 -8.28
N ALA A 154 34.02 -3.87 -8.88
CA ALA A 154 33.82 -4.40 -10.23
C ALA A 154 32.63 -5.37 -10.29
N ALA A 155 32.47 -6.21 -9.27
CA ALA A 155 31.32 -7.10 -9.14
C ALA A 155 30.00 -6.32 -8.98
N MET A 156 30.01 -5.25 -8.16
CA MET A 156 28.83 -4.38 -7.98
C MET A 156 28.43 -3.68 -9.27
N LYS A 157 29.38 -3.16 -10.07
CA LYS A 157 29.06 -2.58 -11.40
C LYS A 157 28.36 -3.58 -12.32
N LYS A 158 28.82 -4.83 -12.31
CA LYS A 158 28.29 -5.88 -13.18
C LYS A 158 26.92 -6.39 -12.74
N ALA A 159 26.66 -6.41 -11.42
CA ALA A 159 25.37 -6.82 -10.86
C ALA A 159 24.27 -5.74 -10.99
N LEU A 160 24.65 -4.47 -11.17
CA LEU A 160 23.74 -3.32 -11.26
C LEU A 160 23.53 -2.79 -12.69
N ASP A 161 24.09 -3.48 -13.69
CA ASP A 161 23.91 -3.11 -15.09
C ASP A 161 22.53 -3.59 -15.57
N LEU A 162 21.59 -2.65 -15.66
CA LEU A 162 20.19 -2.96 -15.94
C LEU A 162 19.99 -3.62 -17.32
N GLU A 163 20.88 -3.34 -18.27
CA GLU A 163 20.92 -4.01 -19.57
C GLU A 163 21.12 -5.53 -19.42
N TRP A 164 21.93 -5.98 -18.46
CA TRP A 164 22.13 -7.42 -18.19
C TRP A 164 20.91 -8.08 -17.56
N ILE A 165 20.16 -7.36 -16.72
CA ILE A 165 18.92 -7.86 -16.12
C ILE A 165 17.82 -7.97 -17.19
N GLU A 166 17.69 -6.96 -18.06
CA GLU A 166 16.74 -6.96 -19.18
C GLU A 166 17.05 -8.09 -20.16
N ASP A 167 18.32 -8.24 -20.57
CA ASP A 167 18.75 -9.28 -21.51
C ASP A 167 18.54 -10.69 -20.93
N LYS A 168 18.82 -10.88 -19.64
CA LYS A 168 18.63 -12.17 -18.95
C LYS A 168 17.16 -12.54 -18.74
N VAL A 169 16.31 -11.58 -18.40
CA VAL A 169 14.85 -11.80 -18.28
C VAL A 169 14.24 -12.13 -19.65
N LEU A 170 14.66 -11.42 -20.71
CA LEU A 170 14.23 -11.70 -22.08
C LEU A 170 14.71 -13.08 -22.57
N GLU A 171 15.92 -13.49 -22.19
CA GLU A 171 16.45 -14.82 -22.49
C GLU A 171 15.68 -15.93 -21.77
N GLU A 172 15.33 -15.74 -20.49
CA GLU A 172 14.49 -16.68 -19.73
C GLU A 172 13.07 -16.80 -20.30
N MET A 173 12.44 -15.68 -20.69
CA MET A 173 11.10 -15.68 -21.31
C MET A 173 11.09 -16.41 -22.66
N ASN A 174 12.08 -16.18 -23.52
CA ASN A 174 12.21 -16.87 -24.81
C ASN A 174 12.58 -18.36 -24.66
N GLY A 175 13.36 -18.72 -23.62
CA GLY A 175 13.68 -20.10 -23.29
C GLY A 175 12.45 -20.93 -22.91
N THR A 176 11.50 -20.32 -22.20
CA THR A 176 10.23 -20.96 -21.84
C THR A 176 9.24 -21.13 -23.00
N GLU A 177 9.28 -20.29 -24.03
CA GLU A 177 8.45 -20.47 -25.24
C GLU A 177 9.00 -21.54 -26.19
N LYS A 178 10.33 -21.73 -26.24
CA LYS A 178 10.97 -22.66 -27.18
C LYS A 178 10.96 -24.14 -26.71
N GLY A 179 10.53 -24.38 -25.47
CA GLY A 179 10.46 -25.71 -24.84
C GLY A 179 9.07 -26.35 -24.81
N ARG A 180 8.07 -25.80 -25.52
CA ARG A 180 6.70 -26.30 -25.57
C ARG A 180 6.26 -26.69 -26.97
#